data_AF-A0A9D5EFD2-F1
#
_entry.id   AF-A0A9D5EFD2-F1
#
_cell.length_a   1.000
_cell.length_b   1.000
_cell.length_c   1.000
_cell.angle_alpha   90.00
_cell.angle_beta   90.00
_cell.angle_gamma   90.00
#
_symmetry.space_group_name_H-M   'P 1'
#
loop_
_entity.id
_entity.type
_entity.pdbx_description
1 polymer ?
#
loop_
_entity_poly.entity_id
_entity_poly.type
_entity_poly.pdbx_seq_one_letter_code
_entity_poly.pdbx_strand_id
1 'polypeptide(L)'
;MARFWIWAVRNPVLLLAALATAAGLYGVADDAIALTALLGLGVVAEVATHLGRRARAKEQRARAVEQALREATAVRERLQHRKAA
;
A
#
# COMPACT_ATOMS: atom_id res chain seq x y z
N MET A 1 2.27 -3.67 -6.78
CA MET A 1 1.87 -4.36 -5.54
C MET A 1 1.05 -3.50 -4.56
N ALA A 2 1.36 -2.20 -4.43
CA ALA A 2 0.71 -1.34 -3.42
C ALA A 2 -0.81 -1.16 -3.62
N ARG A 3 -1.28 -1.18 -4.88
CA ARG A 3 -2.70 -1.05 -5.20
C ARG A 3 -3.52 -2.23 -4.67
N PHE A 4 -2.95 -3.44 -4.65
CA PHE A 4 -3.59 -4.63 -4.10
C PHE A 4 -3.86 -4.49 -2.60
N TRP A 5 -2.85 -4.13 -1.80
CA TRP A 5 -3.02 -3.98 -0.35
C TRP A 5 -4.03 -2.90 0.05
N ILE A 6 -4.09 -1.79 -0.69
CA ILE A 6 -5.00 -0.69 -0.38
C ILE A 6 -6.43 -0.98 -0.85
N TRP A 7 -6.60 -1.59 -2.02
CA TRP A 7 -7.94 -1.77 -2.60
C TRP A 7 -8.55 -3.15 -2.34
N ALA A 8 -7.76 -4.21 -2.37
CA ALA A 8 -8.26 -5.58 -2.17
C ALA A 8 -8.32 -6.00 -0.70
N VAL A 9 -7.59 -5.32 0.20
CA VAL A 9 -7.56 -5.67 1.63
C VAL A 9 -8.17 -4.57 2.48
N ARG A 10 -7.65 -3.34 2.44
CA ARG A 10 -8.15 -2.25 3.31
C ARG A 10 -9.62 -1.89 3.04
N ASN A 11 -10.03 -1.67 1.78
CA ASN A 11 -11.41 -1.27 1.47
C ASN A 11 -12.47 -2.29 1.93
N PRO A 12 -12.37 -3.60 1.61
CA PRO A 12 -13.37 -4.56 2.08
C PRO A 12 -13.37 -4.70 3.62
N VAL A 13 -12.20 -4.59 4.26
CA VAL A 13 -12.09 -4.62 5.73
C VAL A 13 -12.79 -3.41 6.36
N LEU A 14 -12.62 -2.21 5.80
CA LEU A 14 -13.35 -1.01 6.26
C LEU A 14 -14.86 -1.13 6.03
N LEU A 15 -15.27 -1.75 4.93
CA LEU A 15 -16.68 -1.96 4.62
C LEU A 15 -17.32 -2.95 5.60
N LEU A 16 -16.62 -4.03 5.94
CA LEU A 16 -17.04 -4.96 6.99
C LEU A 16 -17.07 -4.29 8.37
N ALA A 17 -16.11 -3.40 8.66
CA ALA A 17 -16.08 -2.66 9.92
C ALA A 17 -17.30 -1.75 10.06
N ALA A 18 -17.63 -1.02 8.99
CA ALA A 18 -18.81 -0.18 8.93
C ALA A 18 -20.12 -0.99 9.07
N LEU A 19 -20.19 -2.17 8.44
CA LEU A 19 -21.34 -3.08 8.59
C LEU A 19 -21.46 -3.62 10.03
N ALA A 20 -20.35 -3.97 10.68
CA ALA A 20 -20.36 -4.41 12.07
C ALA A 20 -20.82 -3.29 13.01
N THR A 21 -20.38 -2.05 12.79
CA THR A 21 -20.86 -0.89 13.56
C THR A 21 -22.34 -0.62 13.32
N ALA A 22 -22.80 -0.71 12.07
CA ALA A 22 -24.21 -0.57 11.75
C ALA A 22 -25.06 -1.65 12.43
N ALA A 23 -24.59 -2.91 12.43
CA ALA A 23 -25.30 -4.01 13.08
C ALA A 23 -25.47 -3.80 14.60
N GLY A 24 -24.48 -3.22 15.28
CA GLY A 24 -24.61 -2.81 16.69
C GLY A 24 -25.64 -1.69 16.88
N LEU A 25 -25.55 -0.62 16.06
CA LEU A 25 -26.49 0.53 16.15
C LEU A 25 -27.95 0.17 15.89
N TYR A 26 -28.22 -0.80 15.00
CA TYR A 26 -29.57 -1.27 14.71
C TYR A 26 -30.05 -2.37 15.69
N GLY A 27 -29.25 -2.72 16.70
CA GLY A 27 -29.58 -3.75 17.70
C GLY A 27 -29.64 -5.18 17.14
N VAL A 28 -29.06 -5.40 15.95
CA VAL A 28 -29.02 -6.72 15.27
C VAL A 28 -27.95 -7.61 15.88
N ALA A 29 -26.90 -7.01 16.44
CA ALA A 29 -25.83 -7.70 17.16
C ALA A 29 -25.57 -7.01 18.49
N ASP A 30 -25.11 -7.79 19.47
CA ASP A 30 -24.66 -7.25 20.77
C ASP A 30 -23.55 -6.21 20.56
N ASP A 31 -23.65 -5.06 21.22
CA ASP A 31 -22.71 -3.94 21.09
C ASP A 31 -21.27 -4.37 21.38
N ALA A 32 -21.06 -5.34 22.29
CA ALA A 32 -19.74 -5.88 22.57
C ALA A 32 -19.14 -6.62 21.37
N ILE A 33 -19.96 -7.33 20.60
CA ILE A 33 -19.54 -8.04 19.39
C ILE A 33 -19.25 -7.05 18.26
N ALA A 34 -20.11 -6.03 18.10
CA ALA A 34 -19.92 -4.97 17.12
C ALA A 34 -18.63 -4.18 17.36
N LEU A 35 -18.33 -3.83 18.60
CA LEU A 35 -17.09 -3.14 19.00
C LEU A 35 -15.85 -4.01 18.77
N THR A 36 -15.92 -5.29 19.11
CA THR A 36 -14.80 -6.23 18.91
C THR A 36 -14.50 -6.41 17.42
N ALA A 37 -15.53 -6.56 16.58
CA ALA A 37 -15.40 -6.66 15.14
C ALA A 37 -14.83 -5.36 14.53
N LEU A 38 -15.30 -4.19 14.97
CA LEU A 38 -14.79 -2.90 14.52
C LEU A 38 -13.30 -2.75 14.83
N LEU A 39 -12.88 -3.05 16.07
CA LEU A 39 -11.48 -2.95 16.49
C LEU A 39 -10.59 -3.96 15.76
N GLY A 40 -11.04 -5.21 15.64
CA GLY A 40 -10.32 -6.25 14.91
C GLY A 40 -10.10 -5.89 13.43
N LEU A 41 -11.16 -5.42 12.77
CA LEU A 41 -11.08 -4.98 11.37
C LEU A 41 -10.26 -3.70 11.23
N GLY A 42 -10.31 -2.78 12.19
CA GLY A 42 -9.47 -1.59 12.25
C GLY A 42 -7.97 -1.93 12.23
N VAL A 43 -7.55 -2.91 13.03
CA VAL A 43 -6.15 -3.39 13.05
C VAL A 43 -5.72 -3.94 11.70
N VAL A 44 -6.57 -4.75 11.07
CA VAL A 44 -6.28 -5.32 9.74
C VAL A 44 -6.17 -4.21 8.68
N ALA A 45 -7.03 -3.19 8.75
CA ALA A 45 -6.99 -2.04 7.84
C ALA A 45 -5.68 -1.22 8.01
N GLU A 46 -5.20 -1.04 9.23
CA GLU A 46 -3.96 -0.33 9.51
C GLU A 46 -2.74 -1.09 9.00
N VAL A 47 -2.69 -2.41 9.23
CA VAL A 47 -1.62 -3.29 8.71
C VAL A 47 -1.60 -3.27 7.18
N ALA A 48 -2.76 -3.36 6.52
CA ALA A 48 -2.85 -3.27 5.07
C ALA A 48 -2.37 -1.91 4.54
N THR A 49 -2.66 -0.82 5.25
CA THR A 49 -2.20 0.53 4.92
C THR A 49 -0.68 0.66 5.05
N HIS A 50 -0.10 0.10 6.11
CA HIS A 50 1.35 0.09 6.33
C HIS A 50 2.09 -0.74 5.25
N LEU A 51 1.56 -1.91 4.89
CA LEU A 51 2.10 -2.74 3.80
C LEU A 51 1.98 -2.04 2.44
N GLY A 52 0.86 -1.37 2.18
CA GLY A 52 0.67 -0.54 0.98
C GLY A 52 1.71 0.59 0.87
N ARG A 53 1.99 1.30 1.97
CA ARG A 53 3.02 2.36 2.03
C ARG A 53 4.42 1.80 1.75
N ARG A 54 4.79 0.68 2.39
CA ARG A 54 6.07 0.00 2.13
C ARG A 54 6.23 -0.45 0.69
N ALA A 55 5.17 -0.96 0.08
CA ALA A 55 5.19 -1.38 -1.32
C ALA A 55 5.40 -0.19 -2.27
N ARG A 56 4.77 0.97 -2.01
CA ARG A 56 5.02 2.20 -2.80
C ARG A 56 6.45 2.69 -2.64
N ALA A 57 6.99 2.68 -1.41
CA ALA A 57 8.36 3.09 -1.15
C ALA A 57 9.38 2.19 -1.89
N LYS A 58 9.12 0.87 -1.97
CA LYS A 58 9.92 -0.05 -2.77
C LYS A 58 9.81 0.24 -4.27
N GLU A 59 8.60 0.46 -4.81
CA GLU A 59 8.41 0.80 -6.23
C GLU A 59 9.10 2.13 -6.59
N GLN A 60 9.05 3.13 -5.73
CA GLN A 60 9.75 4.41 -5.94
C GLN A 60 11.27 4.24 -5.94
N ARG A 61 11.82 3.45 -5.02
CA ARG A 61 13.26 3.15 -4.99
C ARG A 61 13.69 2.38 -6.24
N ALA A 62 12.89 1.42 -6.71
CA ALA A 62 13.17 0.69 -7.93
C ALA A 62 13.23 1.62 -9.16
N ARG A 63 12.27 2.55 -9.28
CA ARG A 63 12.26 3.54 -10.37
C ARG A 63 13.45 4.51 -10.29
N ALA A 64 13.81 4.96 -9.09
CA ALA A 64 14.96 5.85 -8.89
C ALA A 64 16.29 5.16 -9.26
N VAL A 65 16.43 3.87 -8.91
CA VAL A 65 17.60 3.06 -9.31
C VAL A 65 17.64 2.87 -10.82
N GLU A 66 16.50 2.61 -11.47
CA GLU A 66 16.43 2.46 -12.92
C GLU A 66 16.80 3.76 -13.66
N GLN A 67 16.35 4.92 -13.14
CA GLN A 67 16.73 6.22 -13.68
C GLN A 67 18.24 6.49 -13.51
N ALA A 68 18.80 6.23 -12.32
CA ALA A 68 20.22 6.38 -12.07
C ALA A 68 21.08 5.48 -12.97
N LEU A 69 20.63 4.25 -13.24
CA LEU A 69 21.28 3.35 -14.19
C LEU A 69 21.24 3.90 -15.62
N ARG A 70 20.12 4.44 -16.09
CA ARG A 70 20.02 5.03 -17.43
C ARG A 70 20.93 6.24 -17.57
N GLU A 71 20.97 7.11 -16.56
CA GLU A 71 21.87 8.27 -16.55
C GLU A 71 23.35 7.84 -16.53
N ALA A 72 23.72 6.87 -15.70
CA ALA A 72 25.08 6.34 -15.68
C ALA A 72 25.49 5.72 -17.02
N THR A 73 24.57 5.02 -17.68
CA THR A 73 24.80 4.43 -19.00
C THR A 73 24.98 5.50 -20.07
N ALA A 74 24.14 6.54 -20.07
CA ALA A 74 24.25 7.67 -21.00
C ALA A 74 25.56 8.48 -20.80
N VAL A 75 26.02 8.64 -19.56
CA VAL A 75 27.32 9.28 -19.26
C VAL A 75 28.47 8.44 -19.80
N ARG A 76 28.40 7.11 -19.64
CA ARG A 76 29.42 6.18 -20.13
C ARG A 76 29.51 6.19 -21.67
N GLU A 77 28.38 6.25 -22.35
CA GLU A 77 28.29 6.34 -23.81
C GLU A 77 28.90 7.64 -24.35
N ARG A 78 28.64 8.77 -23.70
CA ARG A 78 29.26 10.07 -24.02
C ARG A 78 30.78 10.06 -23.82
N LEU A 79 31.26 9.40 -22.77
CA LEU A 79 32.68 9.26 -22.49
C LEU A 79 33.38 8.33 -23.49
N GLN A 80 32.71 7.27 -23.94
CA GLN A 80 33.23 6.40 -25.00
C GLN A 80 33.31 7.12 -26.35
N HIS A 81 32.26 7.86 -26.73
CA HIS A 81 32.28 8.68 -27.94
C HIS A 81 33.38 9.75 -27.92
N ARG A 82 33.69 10.34 -26.75
CA ARG A 82 34.80 11.29 -26.60
C ARG A 82 36.19 10.65 -26.63
N LYS A 83 36.33 9.36 -26.37
CA LYS A 83 37.61 8.64 -26.47
C LYS A 83 37.86 8.05 -27.86
N ALA A 84 36.81 7.90 -28.65
CA ALA A 84 36.86 7.38 -30.02
C ALA A 84 36.96 8.48 -31.09
N ALA A 85 36.90 9.76 -30.70
CA ALA A 85 37.12 10.94 -31.52
C ALA A 85 38.47 11.57 -31.15
#